data_AF-A0A0S9CSW7-F1
#
_entry.id   AF-A0A0S9CSW7-F1
#
_cell.length_a   1.000
_cell.length_b   1.000
_cell.length_c   1.000
_cell.angle_alpha   90.00
_cell.angle_beta   90.00
_cell.angle_gamma   90.00
#
_symmetry.space_group_name_H-M   'P 1'
#
loop_
_entity.id
_entity.type
_entity.pdbx_description
1 polymer ?
#
loop_
_entity_poly.entity_id
_entity_poly.type
_entity_poly.pdbx_seq_one_letter_code
_entity_poly.pdbx_strand_id
1 'polypeptide(L)'
;MRNRRTLSTSAVALTTAGLMALGLGAASAHVSVAPASTTEDGYSQLTFSVPNESETAATNKLEVQLPTEQPFTSVRVKPMEGWTAEVVTGALPEPVTTADGATLTEAPLSVVWTAEPGAEISQQEYQTFSISVGRLPEAGTTVMLPATQSYTDGDVVEWDDEVVEGAEEPEKPAPSFLTTAAVEGEDGHGAHGAAAETPEAIDAEPAAASTDTGSVSAVGWIGLVAGLLGLAAGATALVRTRRQA
;
A
#
# COMPACT_ATOMS: atom_id res chain seq x y z
N MET A 1 27.47 2.92 60.81
CA MET A 1 26.47 3.78 60.14
C MET A 1 26.56 3.53 58.64
N ARG A 2 25.58 2.82 58.05
CA ARG A 2 25.56 2.42 56.63
C ARG A 2 24.46 3.21 55.92
N ASN A 3 24.84 4.21 55.12
CA ASN A 3 23.93 4.82 54.15
C ASN A 3 24.09 4.09 52.82
N ARG A 4 23.14 3.20 52.50
CA ARG A 4 22.95 2.69 51.13
C ARG A 4 21.93 3.58 50.44
N ARG A 5 22.39 4.37 49.47
CA ARG A 5 21.55 5.07 48.50
C ARG A 5 21.01 4.02 47.52
N THR A 6 19.76 3.63 47.67
CA THR A 6 19.03 2.83 46.68
C THR A 6 17.99 3.70 46.01
N LEU A 7 18.42 4.48 45.01
CA LEU A 7 17.54 5.17 44.09
C LEU A 7 18.23 5.17 42.72
N SER A 8 17.92 4.17 41.89
CA SER A 8 17.88 4.28 40.42
C SER A 8 17.69 2.90 39.81
N THR A 9 16.46 2.39 39.85
CA THR A 9 16.06 1.28 38.96
C THR A 9 14.68 1.49 38.34
N SER A 10 13.98 2.59 38.67
CA SER A 10 12.59 2.81 38.20
C SER A 10 12.49 3.63 36.91
N ALA A 11 13.56 4.30 36.47
CA ALA A 11 13.48 5.22 35.32
C ALA A 11 13.60 4.52 33.95
N VAL A 12 14.18 3.32 33.88
CA VAL A 12 14.42 2.60 32.61
C VAL A 12 13.20 1.79 32.16
N ALA A 13 12.32 1.36 33.09
CA ALA A 13 11.14 0.58 32.74
C ALA A 13 10.03 1.42 32.06
N LEU A 14 9.96 2.73 32.34
CA LEU A 14 8.96 3.64 31.78
C LEU A 14 9.24 4.01 30.31
N THR A 15 10.50 4.02 29.87
CA THR A 15 10.84 4.38 28.49
C THR A 15 10.54 3.26 27.49
N THR A 16 10.60 1.99 27.90
CA THR A 16 10.30 0.85 27.00
C THR A 16 8.79 0.65 26.82
N ALA A 17 7.97 0.96 27.83
CA ALA A 17 6.51 0.89 27.72
C ALA A 17 5.93 2.00 26.81
N GLY A 18 6.53 3.19 26.81
CA GLY A 18 6.08 4.30 25.95
C GLY A 18 6.29 4.08 24.45
N LEU A 19 7.31 3.29 24.07
CA LEU A 19 7.56 2.94 22.66
C LEU A 19 6.66 1.80 22.15
N MET A 20 6.10 0.97 23.04
CA MET A 20 5.15 -0.09 22.68
C MET A 20 3.70 0.43 22.52
N ALA A 21 3.41 1.64 23.03
CA ALA A 21 2.12 2.30 22.89
C ALA A 21 1.99 3.10 21.58
N LEU A 22 3.08 3.28 20.84
CA LEU A 22 3.07 3.88 19.50
C LEU A 22 2.84 2.79 18.47
N GLY A 23 1.60 2.30 18.41
CA GLY A 23 1.09 1.53 17.28
C GLY A 23 1.76 0.19 17.07
N LEU A 24 1.44 -0.79 17.93
CA LEU A 24 1.13 -2.10 17.36
C LEU A 24 -0.15 -1.88 16.56
N GLY A 25 -0.02 -1.45 15.30
CA GLY A 25 -1.12 -1.62 14.35
C GLY A 25 -1.51 -3.08 14.46
N ALA A 26 -2.77 -3.35 14.83
CA ALA A 26 -3.33 -4.66 14.61
C ALA A 26 -2.92 -5.03 13.18
N ALA A 27 -2.41 -6.25 12.97
CA ALA A 27 -2.15 -6.71 11.61
C ALA A 27 -3.47 -6.52 10.85
N SER A 28 -3.54 -5.47 10.03
CA SER A 28 -4.81 -4.98 9.53
C SER A 28 -5.32 -6.02 8.56
N ALA A 29 -6.48 -6.58 8.89
CA ALA A 29 -7.18 -7.54 8.06
C ALA A 29 -8.22 -6.83 7.17
N HIS A 30 -8.06 -5.51 6.98
CA HIS A 30 -8.90 -4.73 6.10
C HIS A 30 -8.55 -4.99 4.64
N VAL A 31 -9.55 -4.94 3.77
CA VAL A 31 -9.30 -4.81 2.34
C VAL A 31 -8.61 -3.45 2.12
N SER A 32 -7.48 -3.46 1.41
CA SER A 32 -6.70 -2.26 1.14
C SER A 32 -6.45 -2.11 -0.35
N VAL A 33 -6.13 -0.90 -0.80
CA VAL A 33 -5.76 -0.61 -2.19
C VAL A 33 -4.42 0.13 -2.24
N ALA A 34 -3.52 -0.35 -3.10
CA ALA A 34 -2.25 0.27 -3.38
C ALA A 34 -2.20 0.73 -4.85
N PRO A 35 -2.29 2.05 -5.12
CA PRO A 35 -2.08 2.59 -6.46
C PRO A 35 -0.59 2.64 -6.83
N ALA A 36 -0.24 2.27 -8.06
CA ALA A 36 1.12 2.39 -8.58
C ALA A 36 1.52 3.84 -8.91
N SER A 37 0.52 4.66 -9.25
CA SER A 37 0.61 6.12 -9.39
C SER A 37 -0.71 6.74 -8.94
N THR A 38 -0.68 7.97 -8.44
CA THR A 38 -1.89 8.71 -8.07
C THR A 38 -2.05 10.00 -8.86
N THR A 39 -1.25 10.22 -9.91
CA THR A 39 -1.30 11.47 -10.69
C THR A 39 -2.62 11.62 -11.43
N GLU A 40 -3.27 12.79 -11.25
CA GLU A 40 -4.49 13.17 -11.97
C GLU A 40 -4.35 13.03 -13.49
N ASP A 41 -5.47 12.76 -14.18
CA ASP A 41 -5.53 12.52 -15.63
C ASP A 41 -4.68 11.32 -16.13
N GLY A 42 -3.91 10.68 -15.25
CA GLY A 42 -3.02 9.58 -15.53
C GLY A 42 -3.70 8.21 -15.48
N TYR A 43 -2.91 7.17 -15.76
CA TYR A 43 -3.30 5.77 -15.58
C TYR A 43 -2.58 5.19 -14.37
N SER A 44 -3.25 4.28 -13.66
CA SER A 44 -2.69 3.61 -12.50
C SER A 44 -3.02 2.13 -12.51
N GLN A 45 -2.10 1.32 -11.99
CA GLN A 45 -2.44 -0.03 -11.55
C GLN A 45 -2.87 0.07 -10.09
N LEU A 46 -4.10 -0.32 -9.81
CA LEU A 46 -4.61 -0.50 -8.45
C LEU A 46 -4.43 -1.96 -8.06
N THR A 47 -3.81 -2.21 -6.92
CA THR A 47 -3.65 -3.55 -6.35
C THR A 47 -4.39 -3.62 -5.03
N PHE A 48 -5.46 -4.40 -5.00
CA PHE A 48 -6.20 -4.69 -3.79
C PHE A 48 -5.53 -5.83 -3.04
N SER A 49 -5.40 -5.73 -1.72
CA SER A 49 -5.01 -6.86 -0.86
C SER A 49 -6.21 -7.28 -0.03
N VAL A 50 -6.63 -8.53 -0.18
CA VAL A 50 -7.86 -9.06 0.41
C VAL A 50 -7.49 -10.26 1.29
N PRO A 51 -7.52 -10.11 2.63
CA PRO A 51 -7.37 -11.22 3.55
C PRO A 51 -8.71 -11.95 3.75
N ASN A 52 -8.64 -13.19 4.25
CA ASN A 52 -9.81 -13.90 4.75
C ASN A 52 -9.89 -13.77 6.29
N GLU A 53 -10.97 -13.18 6.79
CA GLU A 53 -11.23 -12.99 8.23
C GLU A 53 -12.12 -14.07 8.86
N SER A 54 -12.68 -14.98 8.06
CA SER A 54 -13.52 -16.07 8.54
C SER A 54 -12.68 -17.21 9.13
N GLU A 55 -13.09 -17.71 10.31
CA GLU A 55 -12.50 -18.89 10.93
C GLU A 55 -12.96 -20.21 10.28
N THR A 56 -13.99 -20.19 9.42
CA THR A 56 -14.63 -21.41 8.92
C THR A 56 -14.86 -21.42 7.42
N ALA A 57 -15.02 -20.26 6.78
CA ALA A 57 -15.31 -20.13 5.35
C ALA A 57 -14.13 -19.57 4.58
N ALA A 58 -14.16 -19.77 3.25
CA ALA A 58 -13.20 -19.19 2.32
C ALA A 58 -13.84 -18.02 1.56
N THR A 59 -13.05 -17.01 1.21
CA THR A 59 -13.54 -15.94 0.31
C THR A 59 -13.60 -16.48 -1.12
N ASN A 60 -14.79 -16.43 -1.72
CA ASN A 60 -15.03 -16.93 -3.08
C ASN A 60 -15.42 -15.84 -4.09
N LYS A 61 -15.71 -14.62 -3.62
CA LYS A 61 -16.03 -13.49 -4.49
C LYS A 61 -15.52 -12.19 -3.88
N LEU A 62 -14.97 -11.32 -4.73
CA LEU A 62 -14.72 -9.92 -4.44
C LEU A 62 -15.39 -9.07 -5.50
N GLU A 63 -16.12 -8.04 -5.10
CA GLU A 63 -16.65 -7.02 -5.98
C GLU A 63 -16.17 -5.66 -5.51
N VAL A 64 -15.55 -4.89 -6.40
CA VAL A 64 -15.09 -3.53 -6.10
C VAL A 64 -15.92 -2.56 -6.93
N GLN A 65 -16.57 -1.61 -6.25
CA GLN A 65 -17.31 -0.53 -6.88
C GLN A 65 -16.35 0.56 -7.35
N LEU A 66 -16.63 1.11 -8.54
CA LEU A 66 -15.85 2.16 -9.17
C LEU A 66 -16.57 3.51 -9.05
N PRO A 67 -15.84 4.63 -9.05
CA PRO A 67 -16.44 5.96 -8.93
C PRO A 67 -17.40 6.23 -10.09
N THR A 68 -18.53 6.87 -9.81
CA THR A 68 -19.55 7.23 -10.82
C THR A 68 -19.63 8.73 -11.08
N GLU A 69 -19.31 9.58 -10.09
CA GLU A 69 -19.28 11.04 -10.24
C GLU A 69 -18.09 11.50 -11.12
N GLN A 70 -16.94 10.86 -10.95
CA GLN A 70 -15.75 11.02 -11.79
C GLN A 70 -15.28 9.63 -12.24
N PRO A 71 -15.96 9.02 -13.23
CA PRO A 71 -15.76 7.62 -13.56
C PRO A 71 -14.46 7.36 -14.30
N PHE A 72 -13.88 6.18 -14.06
CA PHE A 72 -12.80 5.70 -14.89
C PHE A 72 -13.32 5.40 -16.31
N THR A 73 -12.66 5.95 -17.32
CA THR A 73 -13.03 5.75 -18.73
C THR A 73 -12.39 4.50 -19.35
N SER A 74 -11.42 3.90 -18.66
CA SER A 74 -10.69 2.70 -19.06
C SER A 74 -10.41 1.85 -17.84
N VAL A 75 -10.92 0.62 -17.83
CA VAL A 75 -10.64 -0.38 -16.78
C VAL A 75 -10.25 -1.69 -17.45
N ARG A 76 -9.15 -2.29 -17.01
CA ARG A 76 -8.68 -3.60 -17.47
C ARG A 76 -8.28 -4.46 -16.29
N VAL A 77 -8.74 -5.70 -16.29
CA VAL A 77 -8.36 -6.71 -15.29
C VAL A 77 -7.10 -7.44 -15.72
N LYS A 78 -6.26 -7.82 -14.76
CA LYS A 78 -5.14 -8.75 -14.99
C LYS A 78 -5.69 -10.19 -14.95
N PRO A 79 -5.45 -11.03 -15.97
CA PRO A 79 -5.80 -12.45 -15.90
C PRO A 79 -5.16 -13.13 -14.68
N MET A 80 -5.91 -14.00 -14.02
CA MET A 80 -5.50 -14.69 -12.80
C MET A 80 -5.93 -16.15 -12.88
N GLU A 81 -5.02 -17.07 -12.55
CA GLU A 81 -5.33 -18.49 -12.52
C GLU A 81 -6.31 -18.79 -11.37
N GLY A 82 -7.31 -19.63 -11.65
CA GLY A 82 -8.33 -20.00 -10.66
C GLY A 82 -9.36 -18.91 -10.33
N TRP A 83 -9.32 -17.74 -11.01
CA TRP A 83 -10.28 -16.65 -10.79
C TRP A 83 -10.78 -16.08 -12.11
N THR A 84 -12.10 -15.95 -12.22
CA THR A 84 -12.73 -15.20 -13.31
C THR A 84 -12.91 -13.75 -12.90
N ALA A 85 -12.52 -12.83 -13.78
CA ALA A 85 -12.65 -11.39 -13.57
C ALA A 85 -13.57 -10.77 -14.62
N GLU A 86 -14.54 -9.96 -14.18
CA GLU A 86 -15.51 -9.27 -15.03
C GLU A 86 -15.52 -7.78 -14.71
N VAL A 87 -15.47 -6.93 -15.76
CA VAL A 87 -15.71 -5.50 -15.63
C VAL A 87 -17.16 -5.24 -15.99
N VAL A 88 -17.98 -4.83 -15.02
CA VAL A 88 -19.39 -4.53 -15.22
C VAL A 88 -19.51 -3.10 -15.69
N THR A 89 -20.01 -2.89 -16.91
CA THR A 89 -20.28 -1.57 -17.49
C THR A 89 -21.78 -1.33 -17.52
N GLY A 90 -22.20 -0.11 -17.23
CA GLY A 90 -23.61 0.26 -17.25
C GLY A 90 -23.82 1.76 -17.27
N ALA A 91 -25.09 2.16 -17.22
CA ALA A 91 -25.50 3.56 -17.20
C ALA A 91 -25.04 4.26 -15.92
N LEU A 92 -24.48 5.45 -16.09
CA LEU A 92 -24.17 6.35 -14.98
C LEU A 92 -25.47 6.89 -14.38
N PRO A 93 -25.53 7.15 -13.05
CA PRO A 93 -26.69 7.78 -12.42
C PRO A 93 -27.03 9.14 -13.04
N GLU A 94 -26.01 9.90 -13.41
CA GLU A 94 -26.12 11.19 -14.10
C GLU A 94 -25.07 11.26 -15.23
N PRO A 95 -25.35 11.96 -16.35
CA PRO A 95 -24.35 12.17 -17.39
C PRO A 95 -23.15 12.98 -16.87
N VAL A 96 -21.94 12.48 -17.10
CA VAL A 96 -20.69 13.14 -16.68
C VAL A 96 -20.01 13.75 -17.90
N THR A 97 -19.54 15.00 -17.81
CA THR A 97 -18.75 15.63 -18.88
C THR A 97 -17.27 15.51 -18.55
N THR A 98 -16.50 14.91 -19.44
CA THR A 98 -15.04 14.77 -19.31
C THR A 98 -14.32 16.09 -19.61
N ALA A 99 -13.06 16.20 -19.21
CA ALA A 99 -12.23 17.39 -19.45
C ALA A 99 -12.07 17.75 -20.94
N ASP A 100 -12.15 16.77 -21.85
CA ASP A 100 -12.13 16.96 -23.30
C ASP A 100 -13.52 17.26 -23.92
N GLY A 101 -14.55 17.41 -23.09
CA GLY A 101 -15.90 17.83 -23.49
C GLY A 101 -16.81 16.71 -24.00
N ALA A 102 -16.42 15.44 -23.85
CA ALA A 102 -17.29 14.31 -24.14
C ALA A 102 -18.30 14.10 -23.00
N THR A 103 -19.54 13.76 -23.35
CA THR A 103 -20.56 13.38 -22.35
C THR A 103 -20.61 11.86 -22.23
N LEU A 104 -20.32 11.36 -21.04
CA LEU A 104 -20.43 9.96 -20.67
C LEU A 104 -21.82 9.71 -20.08
N THR A 105 -22.53 8.74 -20.62
CA THR A 105 -23.78 8.20 -20.04
C THR A 105 -23.62 6.79 -19.51
N GLU A 106 -22.51 6.13 -19.85
CA GLU A 106 -22.16 4.80 -19.40
C GLU A 106 -20.67 4.75 -19.03
N ALA A 107 -20.32 3.93 -18.05
CA ALA A 107 -18.94 3.69 -17.63
C ALA A 107 -18.82 2.31 -16.94
N PRO A 108 -17.58 1.80 -16.76
CA PRO A 108 -17.31 0.74 -15.79
C PRO A 108 -17.82 1.14 -14.38
N LEU A 109 -18.69 0.32 -13.80
CA LEU A 109 -19.32 0.56 -12.50
C LEU A 109 -18.74 -0.33 -11.40
N SER A 110 -18.33 -1.55 -11.73
CA SER A 110 -17.67 -2.45 -10.78
C SER A 110 -16.73 -3.42 -11.48
N VAL A 111 -15.85 -4.03 -10.69
CA VAL A 111 -15.04 -5.18 -11.10
C VAL A 111 -15.31 -6.32 -10.16
N VAL A 112 -15.66 -7.47 -10.72
CA VAL A 112 -16.02 -8.67 -9.97
C VAL A 112 -15.01 -9.76 -10.23
N TRP A 113 -14.46 -10.32 -9.17
CA TRP A 113 -13.66 -11.54 -9.18
C TRP A 113 -14.43 -12.66 -8.51
N THR A 114 -14.49 -13.82 -9.18
CA THR A 114 -15.13 -15.03 -8.65
C THR A 114 -14.13 -16.19 -8.72
N ALA A 115 -13.94 -16.88 -7.61
CA ALA A 115 -13.06 -18.03 -7.51
C ALA A 115 -13.65 -19.23 -8.26
N GLU A 116 -12.79 -19.95 -8.95
CA GLU A 116 -13.06 -21.32 -9.34
C GLU A 116 -12.96 -22.25 -8.11
N PRO A 117 -13.64 -23.40 -8.10
CA PRO A 117 -13.56 -24.34 -6.99
C PRO A 117 -12.12 -24.75 -6.67
N GLY A 118 -11.70 -24.55 -5.43
CA GLY A 118 -10.35 -24.84 -4.94
C GLY A 118 -9.35 -23.68 -5.04
N ALA A 119 -9.75 -22.52 -5.58
CA ALA A 119 -8.94 -21.31 -5.66
C ALA A 119 -9.39 -20.22 -4.67
N GLU A 120 -10.39 -20.50 -3.83
CA GLU A 120 -10.88 -19.58 -2.81
C GLU A 120 -9.77 -19.21 -1.81
N ILE A 121 -9.85 -18.00 -1.24
CA ILE A 121 -8.88 -17.55 -0.24
C ILE A 121 -9.21 -18.26 1.08
N SER A 122 -8.36 -19.19 1.52
CA SER A 122 -8.58 -19.97 2.73
C SER A 122 -8.17 -19.22 4.00
N GLN A 123 -8.36 -19.84 5.15
CA GLN A 123 -7.97 -19.28 6.45
C GLN A 123 -6.48 -18.96 6.47
N GLN A 124 -6.11 -17.80 7.03
CA GLN A 124 -4.73 -17.30 7.11
C GLN A 124 -4.07 -17.04 5.74
N GLU A 125 -4.87 -17.01 4.66
CA GLU A 125 -4.42 -16.60 3.34
C GLU A 125 -4.92 -15.19 3.02
N TYR A 126 -4.25 -14.57 2.06
CA TYR A 126 -4.67 -13.34 1.42
C TYR A 126 -4.42 -13.46 -0.07
N GLN A 127 -5.18 -12.73 -0.87
CA GLN A 127 -4.98 -12.64 -2.31
C GLN A 127 -4.89 -11.17 -2.72
N THR A 128 -4.08 -10.92 -3.75
CA THR A 128 -4.06 -9.61 -4.40
C THR A 128 -4.85 -9.63 -5.70
N PHE A 129 -5.65 -8.60 -5.95
CA PHE A 129 -6.40 -8.41 -7.19
C PHE A 129 -5.97 -7.11 -7.83
N SER A 130 -5.65 -7.13 -9.13
CA SER A 130 -5.12 -5.93 -9.81
C SER A 130 -5.97 -5.52 -11.00
N ILE A 131 -6.19 -4.20 -11.09
CA ILE A 131 -6.79 -3.54 -12.25
C ILE A 131 -5.90 -2.41 -12.74
N SER A 132 -5.87 -2.21 -14.06
CA SER A 132 -5.37 -0.98 -14.65
C SER A 132 -6.55 -0.06 -14.91
N VAL A 133 -6.52 1.12 -14.31
CA VAL A 133 -7.56 2.14 -14.44
C VAL A 133 -7.00 3.41 -15.05
N GLY A 134 -7.87 4.18 -15.65
CA GLY A 134 -7.62 5.55 -16.06
C GLY A 134 -8.87 6.14 -16.70
N ARG A 135 -8.96 7.44 -16.87
CA ARG A 135 -8.03 8.41 -16.27
C ARG A 135 -8.37 8.65 -14.80
N LEU A 136 -7.39 8.92 -13.95
CA LEU A 136 -7.64 9.27 -12.56
C LEU A 136 -8.34 10.64 -12.45
N PRO A 137 -9.23 10.84 -11.46
CA PRO A 137 -9.89 12.12 -11.17
C PRO A 137 -8.94 13.30 -10.94
N GLU A 138 -9.47 14.50 -10.76
CA GLU A 138 -8.68 15.69 -10.45
C GLU A 138 -7.90 15.56 -9.12
N ALA A 139 -6.77 16.25 -9.02
CA ALA A 139 -5.96 16.29 -7.80
C ALA A 139 -6.76 16.74 -6.57
N GLY A 140 -6.49 16.12 -5.43
CA GLY A 140 -7.23 16.36 -4.19
C GLY A 140 -8.54 15.56 -4.09
N THR A 141 -8.93 14.82 -5.13
CA THR A 141 -10.04 13.88 -5.05
C THR A 141 -9.63 12.63 -4.27
N THR A 142 -10.37 12.31 -3.21
CA THR A 142 -10.30 10.98 -2.59
C THR A 142 -11.11 10.00 -3.42
N VAL A 143 -10.44 9.03 -4.03
CA VAL A 143 -11.07 7.94 -4.76
C VAL A 143 -11.40 6.84 -3.76
N MET A 144 -12.69 6.70 -3.44
CA MET A 144 -13.20 5.57 -2.66
C MET A 144 -13.59 4.42 -3.57
N LEU A 145 -13.24 3.19 -3.15
CA LEU A 145 -13.46 1.96 -3.89
C LEU A 145 -14.11 0.93 -2.98
N PRO A 146 -15.39 1.13 -2.57
CA PRO A 146 -16.08 0.20 -1.70
C PRO A 146 -16.00 -1.23 -2.24
N ALA A 147 -15.73 -2.18 -1.35
CA ALA A 147 -15.57 -3.57 -1.74
C ALA A 147 -16.56 -4.48 -1.01
N THR A 148 -17.15 -5.42 -1.73
CA THR A 148 -18.01 -6.46 -1.17
C THR A 148 -17.30 -7.80 -1.27
N GLN A 149 -17.04 -8.43 -0.14
CA GLN A 149 -16.38 -9.73 -0.03
C GLN A 149 -17.41 -10.79 0.34
N SER A 150 -17.52 -11.85 -0.47
CA SER A 150 -18.43 -12.97 -0.19
C SER A 150 -17.66 -14.23 0.20
N TYR A 151 -18.29 -15.03 1.06
CA TYR A 151 -17.73 -16.24 1.64
C TYR A 151 -18.51 -17.49 1.22
N THR A 152 -17.86 -18.65 1.30
CA THR A 152 -18.43 -19.95 0.88
C THR A 152 -19.62 -20.43 1.70
N ASP A 153 -19.81 -19.92 2.92
CA ASP A 153 -20.96 -20.19 3.79
C ASP A 153 -22.17 -19.29 3.49
N GLY A 154 -22.01 -18.32 2.58
CA GLY A 154 -23.05 -17.36 2.19
C GLY A 154 -22.95 -16.01 2.88
N ASP A 155 -22.01 -15.83 3.82
CA ASP A 155 -21.80 -14.55 4.47
C ASP A 155 -21.20 -13.51 3.50
N VAL A 156 -21.53 -12.25 3.74
CA VAL A 156 -21.08 -11.10 2.94
C VAL A 156 -20.59 -10.00 3.88
N VAL A 157 -19.41 -9.46 3.57
CA VAL A 157 -18.79 -8.34 4.28
C VAL A 157 -18.67 -7.18 3.30
N GLU A 158 -19.19 -6.02 3.70
CA GLU A 158 -19.08 -4.76 2.96
C GLU A 158 -17.99 -3.90 3.60
N TRP A 159 -17.00 -3.54 2.80
CA TRP A 159 -15.88 -2.65 3.10
C TRP A 159 -16.21 -1.29 2.47
N ASP A 160 -17.10 -0.55 3.13
CA ASP A 160 -17.69 0.69 2.61
C ASP A 160 -17.71 1.84 3.63
N ASP A 161 -17.14 1.64 4.84
CA ASP A 161 -17.09 2.68 5.86
C ASP A 161 -16.17 3.84 5.41
N GLU A 162 -16.65 5.07 5.58
CA GLU A 162 -15.86 6.27 5.35
C GLU A 162 -14.80 6.48 6.45
N VAL A 163 -13.56 6.72 6.03
CA VAL A 163 -12.47 7.09 6.96
C VAL A 163 -12.46 8.61 7.13
N VAL A 164 -12.79 9.06 8.34
CA VAL A 164 -12.80 10.49 8.70
C VAL A 164 -11.54 10.86 9.47
N GLU A 165 -10.83 11.89 9.01
CA GLU A 165 -9.61 12.37 9.67
C GLU A 165 -9.89 12.78 11.13
N GLY A 166 -9.13 12.20 12.07
CA GLY A 166 -9.24 12.47 13.49
C GLY A 166 -10.34 11.71 14.23
N ALA A 167 -11.10 10.85 13.53
CA ALA A 167 -11.99 9.87 14.14
C ALA A 167 -11.26 8.55 14.46
N GLU A 168 -11.93 7.67 15.19
CA GLU A 168 -11.50 6.28 15.34
C GLU A 168 -11.56 5.56 13.98
N GLU A 169 -10.61 4.66 13.72
CA GLU A 169 -10.62 3.88 12.48
C GLU A 169 -11.87 2.99 12.46
N PRO A 170 -12.67 3.01 11.36
CA PRO A 170 -13.86 2.19 11.27
C PRO A 170 -13.49 0.70 11.18
N GLU A 171 -14.46 -0.18 11.47
CA GLU A 171 -14.24 -1.63 11.43
C GLU A 171 -14.07 -2.15 9.99
N LYS A 172 -14.76 -1.55 9.02
CA LYS A 172 -14.75 -2.01 7.62
C LYS A 172 -14.46 -0.85 6.66
N PRO A 173 -13.28 -0.21 6.76
CA PRO A 173 -12.95 0.95 5.95
C PRO A 173 -13.00 0.61 4.47
N ALA A 174 -13.61 1.48 3.68
CA ALA A 174 -13.54 1.39 2.24
C ALA A 174 -12.08 1.60 1.76
N PRO A 175 -11.57 0.74 0.87
CA PRO A 175 -10.31 1.00 0.20
C PRO A 175 -10.35 2.36 -0.50
N SER A 176 -9.35 3.21 -0.26
CA SER A 176 -9.31 4.54 -0.88
C SER A 176 -7.90 5.06 -1.07
N PHE A 177 -7.75 6.03 -1.97
CA PHE A 177 -6.50 6.77 -2.16
C PHE A 177 -6.77 8.22 -2.61
N LEU A 178 -5.80 9.10 -2.37
CA LEU A 178 -5.87 10.50 -2.81
C LEU A 178 -5.16 10.68 -4.16
N THR A 179 -5.85 11.27 -5.13
CA THR A 179 -5.24 11.71 -6.38
C THR A 179 -4.32 12.91 -6.13
N THR A 180 -3.12 12.89 -6.71
CA THR A 180 -2.10 13.94 -6.61
C THR A 180 -2.02 14.77 -7.89
N ALA A 181 -1.59 16.02 -7.74
CA ALA A 181 -1.39 16.92 -8.87
C ALA A 181 -0.29 16.42 -9.82
N ALA A 182 -0.47 16.67 -11.11
CA ALA A 182 0.60 16.51 -12.06
C ALA A 182 1.73 17.51 -11.75
N VAL A 183 2.98 17.04 -11.80
CA VAL A 183 4.15 17.94 -11.73
C VAL A 183 4.41 18.49 -13.14
N GLU A 184 4.40 19.81 -13.29
CA GLU A 184 4.76 20.44 -14.56
C GLU A 184 6.25 20.15 -14.86
N GLY A 185 6.53 19.34 -15.89
CA GLY A 185 7.89 19.10 -16.38
C GLY A 185 8.23 17.69 -16.84
N GLU A 186 7.35 16.70 -16.64
CA GLU A 186 7.55 15.33 -17.16
C GLU A 186 6.42 14.96 -18.13
N ASP A 187 6.61 15.28 -19.41
CA ASP A 187 5.86 14.68 -20.52
C ASP A 187 6.21 13.19 -20.62
N GLY A 188 5.65 12.38 -19.72
CA GLY A 188 5.90 10.95 -19.59
C GLY A 188 5.14 10.10 -20.59
N HIS A 189 5.41 10.24 -21.89
CA HIS A 189 5.15 9.16 -22.83
C HIS A 189 6.21 8.07 -22.63
N GLY A 190 5.77 6.87 -22.29
CA GLY A 190 6.63 5.74 -21.92
C GLY A 190 7.77 5.48 -22.90
N ALA A 191 8.99 5.42 -22.36
CA ALA A 191 10.13 4.87 -23.07
C ALA A 191 10.20 3.35 -22.80
N HIS A 192 9.55 2.58 -23.67
CA HIS A 192 9.99 1.22 -23.93
C HIS A 192 11.30 1.25 -24.72
N GLY A 193 12.27 0.45 -24.28
CA GLY A 193 13.24 -0.17 -25.18
C GLY A 193 14.69 0.21 -24.94
N ALA A 194 15.37 -0.58 -24.13
CA ALA A 194 16.73 -0.98 -24.46
C ALA A 194 16.74 -2.52 -24.48
N ALA A 195 16.67 -3.06 -25.70
CA ALA A 195 16.82 -4.47 -25.96
C ALA A 195 18.19 -4.95 -25.45
N ALA A 196 18.18 -6.07 -24.75
CA ALA A 196 19.36 -6.84 -24.45
C ALA A 196 19.78 -7.61 -25.72
N GLU A 197 20.96 -7.30 -26.24
CA GLU A 197 21.70 -8.15 -27.17
C GLU A 197 22.89 -8.75 -26.39
N THR A 198 22.96 -10.08 -26.37
CA THR A 198 23.97 -10.92 -25.70
C THR A 198 25.29 -10.98 -26.53
N PRO A 199 26.39 -11.60 -26.06
CA PRO A 199 27.71 -10.98 -26.00
C PRO A 199 28.77 -11.60 -26.95
N GLU A 200 29.91 -10.94 -27.17
CA GLU A 200 31.18 -11.65 -27.43
C GLU A 200 32.41 -10.77 -27.12
N ALA A 201 33.49 -11.44 -26.67
CA ALA A 201 34.70 -11.00 -25.95
C ALA A 201 35.60 -9.99 -26.71
N ILE A 202 36.58 -9.26 -26.13
CA ILE A 202 37.87 -9.72 -25.52
C ILE A 202 38.65 -8.57 -24.81
N ASP A 203 39.31 -8.93 -23.70
CA ASP A 203 40.57 -8.47 -23.06
C ASP A 203 40.89 -7.01 -22.60
N ALA A 204 40.97 -6.87 -21.27
CA ALA A 204 42.04 -6.38 -20.37
C ALA A 204 42.59 -4.92 -20.33
N GLU A 205 42.45 -4.37 -19.10
CA GLU A 205 43.30 -3.43 -18.31
C GLU A 205 43.04 -1.90 -18.30
N PRO A 206 43.35 -1.18 -17.18
CA PRO A 206 42.33 -0.48 -16.40
C PRO A 206 42.54 1.05 -16.36
N ALA A 207 41.46 1.82 -16.24
CA ALA A 207 41.58 3.24 -15.90
C ALA A 207 40.35 3.77 -15.16
N ALA A 208 40.62 4.22 -13.92
CA ALA A 208 39.91 5.23 -13.14
C ALA A 208 38.39 5.06 -12.94
N ALA A 209 38.03 4.50 -11.78
CA ALA A 209 36.70 4.70 -11.19
C ALA A 209 36.52 6.19 -10.86
N SER A 210 35.67 6.87 -11.63
CA SER A 210 35.07 8.13 -11.22
C SER A 210 33.90 7.79 -10.32
N THR A 211 34.06 8.05 -9.02
CA THR A 211 32.99 7.93 -8.04
C THR A 211 32.01 9.08 -8.26
N ASP A 212 30.94 8.82 -9.01
CA ASP A 212 29.84 9.76 -9.10
C ASP A 212 29.09 9.75 -7.75
N THR A 213 29.29 10.81 -6.99
CA THR A 213 28.81 10.93 -5.62
C THR A 213 27.39 11.48 -5.67
N GLY A 214 26.44 10.58 -5.94
CA GLY A 214 25.01 10.85 -5.78
C GLY A 214 24.69 11.16 -4.31
N SER A 215 24.33 12.42 -4.07
CA SER A 215 23.83 13.03 -2.82
C SER A 215 23.30 12.04 -1.76
N VAL A 216 24.17 11.67 -0.82
CA VAL A 216 23.74 11.08 0.46
C VAL A 216 23.46 12.26 1.38
N SER A 217 22.18 12.50 1.66
CA SER A 217 21.73 13.61 2.49
C SER A 217 22.48 13.65 3.83
N ALA A 218 22.98 14.84 4.20
CA ALA A 218 23.78 15.08 5.41
C ALA A 218 23.07 14.70 6.73
N VAL A 219 21.80 14.33 6.67
CA VAL A 219 20.98 13.83 7.79
C VAL A 219 21.34 12.38 8.15
N GLY A 220 21.75 11.55 7.19
CA GLY A 220 22.06 10.13 7.43
C GLY A 220 23.29 9.91 8.31
N TRP A 221 24.31 10.74 8.16
CA TRP A 221 25.56 10.62 8.93
C TRP A 221 25.41 11.05 10.38
N ILE A 222 24.57 12.05 10.68
CA ILE A 222 24.29 12.47 12.05
C ILE A 222 23.56 11.36 12.82
N GLY A 223 22.58 10.71 12.19
CA GLY A 223 21.87 9.57 12.76
C GLY A 223 22.78 8.38 13.06
N LEU A 224 23.70 8.05 12.15
CA LEU A 224 24.63 6.95 12.32
C LEU A 224 25.65 7.19 13.44
N VAL A 225 26.18 8.42 13.56
CA VAL A 225 27.09 8.80 14.66
C VAL A 225 26.37 8.76 16.01
N ALA A 226 25.13 9.27 16.09
CA ALA A 226 24.32 9.21 17.30
C ALA A 226 24.00 7.75 17.71
N GLY A 227 23.66 6.89 16.73
CA GLY A 227 23.38 5.48 16.96
C GLY A 227 24.59 4.70 17.48
N LEU A 228 25.78 4.93 16.91
CA LEU A 228 27.01 4.28 17.36
C LEU A 228 27.43 4.72 18.77
N LEU A 229 27.26 6.00 19.11
CA LEU A 229 27.52 6.49 20.47
C LEU A 229 26.54 5.90 21.49
N GLY A 230 25.26 5.74 21.13
CA GLY A 230 24.27 5.06 21.95
C GLY A 230 24.63 3.59 22.21
N LEU A 231 25.04 2.85 21.18
CA LEU A 231 25.49 1.45 21.30
C LEU A 231 26.71 1.30 22.20
N ALA A 232 27.70 2.19 22.08
CA ALA A 232 28.90 2.17 22.91
C ALA A 232 28.57 2.45 24.40
N ALA A 233 27.68 3.41 24.66
CA ALA A 233 27.20 3.70 26.01
C ALA A 233 26.40 2.52 26.60
N GLY A 234 25.54 1.88 25.81
CA GLY A 234 24.77 0.70 26.23
C GLY A 234 25.67 -0.51 26.54
N ALA A 235 26.65 -0.80 25.68
CA ALA A 235 27.58 -1.90 25.88
C ALA A 235 28.46 -1.70 27.13
N THR A 236 28.94 -0.47 27.37
CA THR A 236 29.76 -0.17 28.55
C THR A 236 28.95 -0.23 29.86
N ALA A 237 27.67 0.15 29.84
CA ALA A 237 26.78 -0.02 30.99
C ALA A 237 26.52 -1.51 31.30
N LEU A 238 26.26 -2.33 30.28
CA LEU A 238 26.02 -3.78 30.42
C LEU A 238 27.24 -4.53 30.98
N VAL A 239 28.45 -4.16 30.54
CA VAL A 239 29.70 -4.78 31.06
C VAL A 239 29.96 -4.37 32.51
N ARG A 240 29.60 -3.15 32.91
CA ARG A 240 29.76 -2.69 34.30
C ARG A 240 28.77 -3.33 35.26
N THR A 241 27.51 -3.53 34.86
CA THR A 241 26.51 -4.22 35.71
C THR A 241 26.83 -5.69 35.88
N ARG A 242 27.32 -6.37 34.83
CA ARG A 242 27.78 -7.77 34.90
C ARG A 242 29.02 -8.00 35.76
N ARG A 243 29.81 -6.96 36.04
CA ARG A 243 30.97 -7.04 36.94
C ARG A 243 30.64 -6.73 38.41
N GLN A 244 29.42 -6.26 38.69
CA GLN A 244 28.96 -5.91 40.05
C GLN A 244 27.92 -6.90 40.60
N ALA A 245 27.43 -7.83 39.78
CA ALA A 245 26.72 -9.05 40.19
C ALA A 245 27.74 -10.18 40.39
#